data_AF-A0A316UCH4-F1
#
_entry.id   AF-A0A316UCH4-F1
#
_cell.length_a   1.000
_cell.length_b   1.000
_cell.length_c   1.000
_cell.angle_alpha   90.00
_cell.angle_beta   90.00
_cell.angle_gamma   90.00
#
_symmetry.space_group_name_H-M   'P 1'
#
loop_
_entity.id
_entity.type
_entity.pdbx_description
1 polymer ?
#
loop_
_entity_poly.entity_id
_entity_poly.type
_entity_poly.pdbx_seq_one_letter_code
_entity_poly.pdbx_strand_id
1 'polypeptide(L)'
;MAPITPPPAASSTETQASSTSANEEEDRPYEVLITGFGPFGKTLVNPSWSIATQLHDVTLYPPVPPPSPKRNIHIQSLNLPVSYANTLDAVPRIHGQDPTSPYAKRDIDERGPTDGAQGDGAHPYPSGYAPRLHHPAAGYDLVIHIGVGLNGGVRVEKQAHKEGYKKRDAFEREAPPSDHPRHYQSGSDCGSSATKAKGPFSFLHFLLFFFLSTLQASSLSFYSSFFQEGGGFGKGYEDFKDVCKTTIDVDGLVAMLEARGCGPVSASTDPGRYLCDFTYYCSLAESRRATVSSSTGNEKDGGSIDGAPSKQPETQVLFIHVPQVGQPHSVEDGRKIVVQAIGWILWGR
;
A
#
# COMPACT_ATOMS: atom_id res chain seq x y z
N MET A 1 -24.75 77.03 27.48
CA MET A 1 -24.93 76.08 26.37
C MET A 1 -23.88 75.00 26.53
N ALA A 2 -24.30 73.82 27.01
CA ALA A 2 -23.41 72.68 27.25
C ALA A 2 -23.48 71.71 26.05
N PRO A 3 -22.39 70.99 25.70
CA PRO A 3 -22.34 70.14 24.52
C PRO A 3 -23.04 68.79 24.75
N ILE A 4 -23.77 68.34 23.73
CA ILE A 4 -24.48 67.06 23.67
C ILE A 4 -23.47 65.97 23.28
N THR A 5 -23.31 64.95 24.11
CA THR A 5 -22.52 63.74 23.83
C THR A 5 -23.33 62.73 22.99
N PRO A 6 -22.70 62.01 22.04
CA PRO A 6 -23.38 60.97 21.26
C PRO A 6 -23.52 59.66 22.06
N PRO A 7 -24.50 58.81 21.73
CA PRO A 7 -24.74 57.54 22.42
C PRO A 7 -23.70 56.48 22.04
N PRO A 8 -23.44 55.48 22.92
CA PRO A 8 -22.48 54.42 22.66
C PRO A 8 -22.98 53.45 21.58
N ALA A 9 -22.05 53.01 20.72
CA ALA A 9 -22.30 52.03 19.68
C ALA A 9 -22.68 50.66 20.27
N ALA A 10 -23.74 50.06 19.74
CA ALA A 10 -24.13 48.70 20.06
C ALA A 10 -23.09 47.71 19.52
N SER A 11 -22.50 46.93 20.41
CA SER A 11 -21.67 45.77 20.07
C SER A 11 -22.59 44.60 19.75
N SER A 12 -22.69 44.25 18.46
CA SER A 12 -23.29 42.99 18.00
C SER A 12 -22.21 41.90 18.04
N THR A 13 -22.24 41.07 19.07
CA THR A 13 -21.55 39.77 19.07
C THR A 13 -22.29 38.82 18.13
N GLU A 14 -21.83 38.74 16.88
CA GLU A 14 -22.15 37.64 15.98
C GLU A 14 -21.21 36.46 16.27
N THR A 15 -21.83 35.32 16.57
CA THR A 15 -21.19 34.03 16.77
C THR A 15 -20.54 33.54 15.46
N GLN A 16 -19.26 33.86 15.24
CA GLN A 16 -18.40 33.20 14.25
C GLN A 16 -17.66 32.03 14.89
N ALA A 17 -18.28 30.86 14.97
CA ALA A 17 -17.62 29.62 15.39
C ALA A 17 -18.30 28.43 14.72
N SER A 18 -18.20 28.33 13.39
CA SER A 18 -18.62 27.14 12.64
C SER A 18 -18.08 27.08 11.20
N SER A 19 -17.48 28.15 10.66
CA SER A 19 -17.09 28.23 9.24
C SER A 19 -15.60 28.07 8.95
N THR A 20 -14.74 27.98 9.97
CA THR A 20 -13.27 27.94 9.79
C THR A 20 -12.76 26.54 9.44
N SER A 21 -13.24 25.50 10.10
CA SER A 21 -12.71 24.13 9.90
C SER A 21 -13.09 23.50 8.55
N ALA A 22 -14.26 23.82 8.01
CA ALA A 22 -14.70 23.31 6.71
C ALA A 22 -13.93 23.96 5.55
N ASN A 23 -13.60 25.25 5.66
CA ASN A 23 -12.81 25.97 4.66
C ASN A 23 -11.34 25.51 4.67
N GLU A 24 -10.77 25.20 5.84
CA GLU A 24 -9.40 24.70 5.96
C GLU A 24 -9.20 23.31 5.31
N GLU A 25 -10.22 22.45 5.32
CA GLU A 25 -10.17 21.14 4.67
C GLU A 25 -10.36 21.23 3.14
N GLU A 26 -11.11 22.21 2.64
CA GLU A 26 -11.22 22.50 1.20
C GLU A 26 -9.96 23.17 0.63
N ASP A 27 -9.24 23.96 1.43
CA ASP A 27 -8.05 24.70 0.99
C ASP A 27 -6.75 23.88 1.04
N ARG A 28 -6.69 22.77 1.81
CA ARG A 28 -5.48 21.94 1.87
C ARG A 28 -5.28 21.13 0.58
N PRO A 29 -4.03 20.93 0.11
CA PRO A 29 -3.74 20.02 -0.99
C PRO A 29 -4.25 18.60 -0.72
N TYR A 30 -4.61 17.88 -1.78
CA TYR A 30 -4.83 16.44 -1.79
C TYR A 30 -3.48 15.75 -1.81
N GLU A 31 -3.10 15.19 -0.66
CA GLU A 31 -1.76 14.67 -0.42
C GLU A 31 -1.68 13.21 -0.86
N VAL A 32 -0.79 12.94 -1.81
CA VAL A 32 -0.61 11.62 -2.43
C VAL A 32 0.79 11.11 -2.18
N LEU A 33 0.90 9.90 -1.64
CA LEU A 33 2.17 9.17 -1.61
C LEU A 33 2.19 8.11 -2.71
N ILE A 34 3.26 8.09 -3.49
CA ILE A 34 3.54 7.00 -4.43
C ILE A 34 4.75 6.22 -3.93
N THR A 35 4.65 4.90 -3.84
CA THR A 35 5.84 4.08 -3.60
C THR A 35 6.22 3.31 -4.84
N GLY A 36 7.51 3.13 -5.07
CA GLY A 36 8.05 2.16 -6.01
C GLY A 36 9.09 1.27 -5.34
N PHE A 37 9.39 0.12 -5.93
CA PHE A 37 10.40 -0.78 -5.39
C PHE A 37 11.79 -0.49 -5.96
N GLY A 38 12.81 -0.63 -5.12
CA GLY A 38 14.20 -0.64 -5.54
C GLY A 38 14.58 -1.82 -6.45
N PRO A 39 15.86 -1.94 -6.82
CA PRO A 39 16.36 -3.07 -7.59
C PRO A 39 16.12 -4.41 -6.90
N PHE A 40 15.87 -5.46 -7.67
CA PHE A 40 15.70 -6.81 -7.13
C PHE A 40 16.04 -7.88 -8.17
N GLY A 41 16.76 -8.92 -7.74
CA GLY A 41 17.20 -10.01 -8.61
C GLY A 41 18.02 -9.48 -9.79
N LYS A 42 17.55 -9.73 -11.02
CA LYS A 42 18.19 -9.27 -12.25
C LYS A 42 17.74 -7.87 -12.70
N THR A 43 16.74 -7.29 -12.02
CA THR A 43 16.17 -5.99 -12.35
C THR A 43 16.97 -4.89 -11.66
N LEU A 44 17.99 -4.38 -12.34
CA LEU A 44 18.83 -3.28 -11.84
C LEU A 44 18.11 -1.92 -11.89
N VAL A 45 17.21 -1.74 -12.86
CA VAL A 45 16.35 -0.56 -12.96
C VAL A 45 14.91 -1.07 -12.88
N ASN A 46 14.23 -0.73 -11.80
CA ASN A 46 12.87 -1.17 -11.54
C ASN A 46 11.86 -0.14 -12.09
N PRO A 47 11.04 -0.50 -13.11
CA PRO A 47 10.04 0.41 -13.69
C PRO A 47 9.13 1.08 -12.66
N SER A 48 8.77 0.39 -11.58
CA SER A 48 7.93 0.98 -10.53
C SER A 48 8.58 2.21 -9.89
N TRP A 49 9.88 2.13 -9.57
CA TRP A 49 10.62 3.27 -9.05
C TRP A 49 10.90 4.32 -10.13
N SER A 50 11.20 3.91 -11.36
CA SER A 50 11.40 4.85 -12.47
C SER A 50 10.17 5.71 -12.75
N ILE A 51 8.96 5.19 -12.53
CA ILE A 51 7.70 5.94 -12.60
C ILE A 51 7.55 6.84 -11.37
N ALA A 52 7.63 6.26 -10.17
CA ALA A 52 7.40 6.98 -8.92
C ALA A 52 8.35 8.18 -8.77
N THR A 53 9.64 8.02 -9.08
CA THR A 53 10.63 9.09 -8.90
C THR A 53 10.39 10.30 -9.82
N GLN A 54 9.69 10.15 -10.94
CA GLN A 54 9.34 11.26 -11.83
C GLN A 54 8.16 12.10 -11.32
N LEU A 55 7.46 11.60 -10.31
CA LEU A 55 6.29 12.24 -9.71
C LEU A 55 6.57 12.81 -8.31
N HIS A 56 7.83 12.73 -7.85
CA HIS A 56 8.20 13.29 -6.55
C HIS A 56 8.15 14.81 -6.59
N ASP A 57 7.50 15.41 -5.58
CA ASP A 57 7.33 16.87 -5.42
C ASP A 57 6.59 17.52 -6.61
N VAL A 58 5.69 16.76 -7.24
CA VAL A 58 4.86 17.24 -8.35
C VAL A 58 3.51 17.71 -7.81
N THR A 59 3.11 18.93 -8.20
CA THR A 59 1.75 19.44 -7.97
C THR A 59 0.92 19.34 -9.25
N LEU A 60 -0.24 18.69 -9.18
CA LEU A 60 -1.25 18.70 -10.25
C LEU A 60 -2.37 19.67 -9.90
N TYR A 61 -2.76 20.49 -10.87
CA TYR A 61 -3.84 21.46 -10.71
C TYR A 61 -5.14 20.93 -11.32
N PRO A 62 -6.30 21.29 -10.74
CA PRO A 62 -7.60 20.91 -11.30
C PRO A 62 -7.74 21.32 -12.78
N PRO A 63 -8.37 20.49 -13.63
CA PRO A 63 -8.64 20.85 -15.01
C PRO A 63 -9.62 22.05 -15.08
N VAL A 64 -9.70 22.71 -16.24
CA VAL A 64 -10.63 23.84 -16.46
C VAL A 64 -11.83 23.36 -17.30
N PRO A 65 -13.09 23.57 -16.88
CA PRO A 65 -13.51 24.19 -15.61
C PRO A 65 -13.24 23.29 -14.38
N PRO A 66 -12.98 23.87 -13.20
CA PRO A 66 -12.55 23.10 -12.03
C PRO A 66 -13.67 22.16 -11.53
N PRO A 67 -13.39 20.86 -11.39
CA PRO A 67 -14.29 19.92 -10.72
C PRO A 67 -14.39 20.24 -9.22
N SER A 68 -15.42 19.72 -8.56
CA SER A 68 -15.49 19.70 -7.10
C SER A 68 -15.00 18.32 -6.61
N PRO A 69 -14.08 18.24 -5.64
CA PRO A 69 -13.45 19.34 -4.90
C PRO A 69 -12.37 20.08 -5.71
N LYS A 70 -12.19 21.38 -5.45
CA LYS A 70 -11.22 22.26 -6.13
C LYS A 70 -9.80 22.17 -5.54
N ARG A 71 -9.37 20.98 -5.14
CA ARG A 71 -8.10 20.76 -4.47
C ARG A 71 -6.99 20.48 -5.47
N ASN A 72 -5.84 21.14 -5.32
CA ASN A 72 -4.61 20.73 -5.98
C ASN A 72 -4.16 19.39 -5.41
N ILE A 73 -3.47 18.58 -6.21
CA ILE A 73 -2.88 17.32 -5.76
C ILE A 73 -1.38 17.55 -5.57
N HIS A 74 -0.86 17.25 -4.39
CA HIS A 74 0.58 17.25 -4.13
C HIS A 74 1.07 15.81 -4.02
N ILE A 75 2.11 15.46 -4.77
CA ILE A 75 2.61 14.08 -4.89
C ILE A 75 4.01 13.99 -4.32
N GLN A 76 4.21 13.04 -3.43
CA GLN A 76 5.52 12.65 -2.92
C GLN A 76 5.81 11.19 -3.24
N SER A 77 7.10 10.83 -3.33
CA SER A 77 7.51 9.49 -3.73
C SER A 77 8.56 8.88 -2.82
N LEU A 78 8.32 7.64 -2.40
CA LEU A 78 9.19 6.88 -1.50
C LEU A 78 9.66 5.58 -2.17
N ASN A 79 10.96 5.26 -2.05
CA ASN A 79 11.48 3.99 -2.54
C ASN A 79 11.43 2.96 -1.41
N LEU A 80 10.70 1.86 -1.63
CA LEU A 80 10.70 0.72 -0.72
C LEU A 80 11.73 -0.33 -1.19
N PRO A 81 12.62 -0.81 -0.31
CA PRO A 81 13.36 -2.02 -0.61
C PRO A 81 12.40 -3.20 -0.71
N VAL A 82 12.75 -4.21 -1.50
CA VAL A 82 11.97 -5.45 -1.59
C VAL A 82 12.25 -6.28 -0.33
N SER A 83 11.67 -5.86 0.81
CA SER A 83 11.93 -6.38 2.16
C SER A 83 10.65 -6.47 2.97
N TYR A 84 10.40 -7.64 3.58
CA TYR A 84 9.26 -7.83 4.47
C TYR A 84 9.41 -6.97 5.73
N ALA A 85 10.62 -6.93 6.29
CA ALA A 85 10.90 -6.24 7.54
C ALA A 85 10.80 -4.71 7.38
N ASN A 86 11.29 -4.16 6.26
CA ASN A 86 11.12 -2.73 5.94
C ASN A 86 9.66 -2.40 5.68
N THR A 87 8.92 -3.25 4.96
CA THR A 87 7.48 -3.03 4.75
C THR A 87 6.74 -2.92 6.09
N LEU A 88 7.06 -3.79 7.05
CA LEU A 88 6.46 -3.78 8.38
C LEU A 88 6.90 -2.60 9.25
N ASP A 89 7.96 -1.87 8.89
CA ASP A 89 8.37 -0.65 9.59
C ASP A 89 7.84 0.62 8.89
N ALA A 90 8.10 0.78 7.60
CA ALA A 90 7.79 2.00 6.87
C ALA A 90 6.28 2.16 6.62
N VAL A 91 5.55 1.09 6.29
CA VAL A 91 4.14 1.20 5.88
C VAL A 91 3.21 1.60 7.03
N PRO A 92 3.31 1.05 8.26
CA PRO A 92 2.54 1.59 9.39
C PRO A 92 2.76 3.08 9.58
N ARG A 93 4.01 3.55 9.45
CA ARG A 93 4.37 4.96 9.64
C ARG A 93 3.86 5.87 8.53
N ILE A 94 3.75 5.37 7.30
CA ILE A 94 3.07 6.05 6.18
C ILE A 94 1.61 6.36 6.52
N HIS A 95 0.96 5.51 7.31
CA HIS A 95 -0.44 5.67 7.76
C HIS A 95 -0.53 6.26 9.17
N GLY A 96 0.54 6.91 9.65
CA GLY A 96 0.58 7.56 10.96
C GLY A 96 0.52 6.61 12.16
N GLN A 97 0.82 5.32 11.97
CA GLN A 97 0.86 4.31 13.03
C GLN A 97 2.31 3.93 13.38
N ASP A 98 2.54 3.51 14.62
CA ASP A 98 3.78 2.83 14.97
C ASP A 98 3.75 1.36 14.50
N PRO A 99 4.89 0.80 14.06
CA PRO A 99 5.01 -0.61 13.73
C PRO A 99 4.61 -1.52 14.88
N THR A 100 3.63 -2.39 14.65
CA THR A 100 3.15 -3.35 15.67
C THR A 100 3.83 -4.72 15.58
N SER A 101 4.36 -5.05 14.40
CA SER A 101 5.00 -6.35 14.17
C SER A 101 6.40 -6.40 14.78
N PRO A 102 6.76 -7.48 15.51
CA PRO A 102 8.11 -7.66 16.04
C PRO A 102 9.16 -7.91 14.94
N TYR A 103 8.73 -8.09 13.69
CA TYR A 103 9.60 -8.30 12.54
C TYR A 103 9.92 -7.00 11.78
N ALA A 104 9.37 -5.86 12.20
CA ALA A 104 9.64 -4.55 11.61
C ALA A 104 11.11 -4.15 11.78
N LYS A 105 11.77 -3.77 10.69
CA LYS A 105 13.16 -3.28 10.69
C LYS A 105 13.37 -2.19 9.63
N ARG A 106 14.18 -1.19 9.98
CA ARG A 106 14.65 -0.13 9.08
C ARG A 106 15.77 -0.66 8.19
N ASP A 107 15.43 -1.48 7.20
CA ASP A 107 16.44 -1.92 6.23
C ASP A 107 16.64 -0.86 5.15
N ILE A 108 17.89 -0.63 4.77
CA ILE A 108 18.27 0.03 3.53
C ILE A 108 18.80 -1.03 2.57
N ASP A 109 18.40 -0.93 1.30
CA ASP A 109 19.01 -1.72 0.24
C ASP A 109 20.08 -0.87 -0.44
N GLU A 110 21.35 -1.22 -0.23
CA GLU A 110 22.51 -0.49 -0.79
C GLU A 110 22.51 -0.46 -2.33
N ARG A 111 21.75 -1.33 -3.00
CA ARG A 111 21.56 -1.29 -4.46
C ARG A 111 20.58 -0.20 -4.89
N GLY A 112 19.77 0.28 -3.96
CA GLY A 112 18.73 1.27 -4.15
C GLY A 112 19.24 2.69 -4.41
N PRO A 113 18.32 3.65 -4.59
CA PRO A 113 18.69 5.05 -4.75
C PRO A 113 19.31 5.63 -3.47
N THR A 114 20.42 6.36 -3.63
CA THR A 114 21.15 7.02 -2.54
C THR A 114 20.78 8.51 -2.40
N ASP A 115 19.65 8.92 -2.99
CA ASP A 115 19.17 10.31 -3.05
C ASP A 115 18.23 10.66 -1.87
N GLY A 116 18.25 9.85 -0.81
CA GLY A 116 17.38 9.94 0.35
C GLY A 116 16.01 9.27 0.19
N ALA A 117 15.67 8.73 -0.99
CA ALA A 117 14.35 8.13 -1.21
C ALA A 117 14.04 6.87 -0.39
N GLN A 118 15.07 6.16 0.08
CA GLN A 118 14.93 5.02 1.01
C GLN A 118 15.11 5.41 2.49
N GLY A 119 15.40 6.68 2.74
CA GLY A 119 15.79 7.18 4.04
C GLY A 119 17.29 6.97 4.37
N ASP A 120 17.66 7.31 5.59
CA ASP A 120 19.04 7.28 6.10
C ASP A 120 19.39 6.00 6.89
N GLY A 121 18.39 5.16 7.19
CA GLY A 121 18.53 3.89 7.92
C GLY A 121 18.81 4.07 9.41
N ALA A 122 19.04 5.30 9.86
CA ALA A 122 19.30 5.65 11.25
C ALA A 122 18.01 6.08 11.96
N HIS A 123 17.09 6.71 11.24
CA HIS A 123 15.85 7.25 11.77
C HIS A 123 14.62 6.65 11.08
N PRO A 124 13.50 6.49 11.78
CA PRO A 124 12.27 5.99 11.17
C PRO A 124 11.72 7.00 10.15
N TYR A 125 10.85 6.53 9.26
CA TYR A 125 9.99 7.44 8.51
C TYR A 125 9.14 8.31 9.48
N PRO A 126 8.95 9.62 9.23
CA PRO A 126 9.48 10.41 8.12
C PRO A 126 10.86 11.04 8.39
N SER A 127 11.35 11.08 9.63
CA SER A 127 12.57 11.81 9.98
C SER A 127 13.81 11.30 9.24
N GLY A 128 13.91 10.00 9.01
CA GLY A 128 15.01 9.42 8.21
C GLY A 128 14.95 9.75 6.72
N TYR A 129 13.86 10.32 6.23
CA TYR A 129 13.64 10.65 4.82
C TYR A 129 13.68 12.16 4.56
N ALA A 130 13.90 12.98 5.60
CA ALA A 130 14.05 14.42 5.45
C ALA A 130 15.40 14.79 4.80
N PRO A 131 15.50 15.90 4.06
CA PRO A 131 14.40 16.83 3.72
C PRO A 131 13.59 16.38 2.50
N ARG A 132 13.86 15.20 1.94
CA ARG A 132 13.23 14.74 0.69
C ARG A 132 11.74 14.52 0.86
N LEU A 133 11.31 13.93 1.98
CA LEU A 133 9.90 13.63 2.24
C LEU A 133 9.40 14.35 3.48
N HIS A 134 8.19 14.89 3.37
CA HIS A 134 7.44 15.52 4.44
C HIS A 134 6.12 14.77 4.63
N HIS A 135 5.96 14.07 5.75
CA HIS A 135 4.67 13.45 6.06
C HIS A 135 3.63 14.55 6.37
N PRO A 136 2.48 14.60 5.68
CA PRO A 136 1.46 15.61 5.94
C PRO A 136 0.93 15.50 7.37
N ALA A 137 0.63 16.64 8.00
CA ALA A 137 0.10 16.67 9.38
C ALA A 137 -1.24 15.91 9.51
N ALA A 138 -2.08 15.98 8.48
CA ALA A 138 -3.35 15.24 8.41
C ALA A 138 -3.19 13.82 7.82
N GLY A 139 -1.97 13.37 7.51
CA GLY A 139 -1.72 12.15 6.76
C GLY A 139 -2.01 12.28 5.26
N TYR A 140 -1.74 11.20 4.53
CA TYR A 140 -2.01 11.13 3.09
C TYR A 140 -3.49 10.85 2.83
N ASP A 141 -4.07 11.51 1.82
CA ASP A 141 -5.41 11.21 1.33
C ASP A 141 -5.42 9.93 0.47
N LEU A 142 -4.32 9.68 -0.26
CA LEU A 142 -4.15 8.55 -1.16
C LEU A 142 -2.71 8.01 -1.12
N VAL A 143 -2.59 6.68 -1.02
CA VAL A 143 -1.33 5.96 -1.18
C VAL A 143 -1.44 5.02 -2.39
N ILE A 144 -0.57 5.20 -3.38
CA ILE A 144 -0.43 4.30 -4.52
C ILE A 144 0.89 3.55 -4.44
N HIS A 145 0.82 2.24 -4.32
CA HIS A 145 2.00 1.38 -4.45
C HIS A 145 2.12 0.90 -5.90
N ILE A 146 3.31 1.05 -6.48
CA ILE A 146 3.61 0.57 -7.82
C ILE A 146 4.57 -0.62 -7.70
N GLY A 147 4.23 -1.72 -8.37
CA GLY A 147 5.08 -2.90 -8.47
C GLY A 147 5.26 -3.34 -9.91
N VAL A 148 6.27 -4.18 -10.16
CA VAL A 148 6.43 -4.80 -11.49
C VAL A 148 5.66 -6.11 -11.51
N GLY A 149 4.72 -6.22 -12.44
CA GLY A 149 3.90 -7.41 -12.64
C GLY A 149 4.49 -8.40 -13.64
N LEU A 150 3.68 -9.41 -13.96
CA LEU A 150 3.95 -10.32 -15.08
C LEU A 150 3.80 -9.61 -16.43
N ASN A 151 4.18 -10.30 -17.51
CA ASN A 151 4.07 -9.81 -18.87
C ASN A 151 2.62 -9.42 -19.21
N GLY A 152 2.46 -8.36 -19.99
CA GLY A 152 1.17 -7.83 -20.41
C GLY A 152 1.07 -6.32 -20.20
N GLY A 153 -0.16 -5.83 -20.14
CA GLY A 153 -0.45 -4.44 -19.78
C GLY A 153 -0.46 -4.19 -18.28
N VAL A 154 -0.85 -2.99 -17.88
CA VAL A 154 -1.02 -2.60 -16.47
C VAL A 154 -2.12 -3.44 -15.80
N ARG A 155 -1.92 -3.77 -14.52
CA ARG A 155 -2.95 -4.37 -13.66
C ARG A 155 -3.23 -3.46 -12.47
N VAL A 156 -4.50 -3.21 -12.21
CA VAL A 156 -4.96 -2.44 -11.05
C VAL A 156 -5.58 -3.41 -10.05
N GLU A 157 -5.00 -3.49 -8.85
CA GLU A 157 -5.34 -4.55 -7.88
C GLU A 157 -6.54 -4.19 -7.00
N LYS A 158 -7.55 -5.05 -6.96
CA LYS A 158 -8.75 -4.89 -6.12
C LYS A 158 -8.53 -5.30 -4.67
N GLN A 159 -7.59 -6.20 -4.42
CA GLN A 159 -7.44 -6.83 -3.12
C GLN A 159 -6.01 -7.34 -2.87
N ALA A 160 -5.71 -7.61 -1.60
CA ALA A 160 -4.46 -8.18 -1.13
C ALA A 160 -4.71 -9.23 -0.03
N HIS A 161 -3.70 -10.04 0.27
CA HIS A 161 -3.88 -11.24 1.09
C HIS A 161 -2.97 -11.27 2.32
N LYS A 162 -3.47 -11.82 3.43
CA LYS A 162 -2.78 -11.89 4.72
C LYS A 162 -1.64 -12.92 4.72
N GLU A 163 -1.74 -13.97 3.92
CA GLU A 163 -0.88 -15.14 4.01
C GLU A 163 -0.53 -15.73 2.65
N GLY A 164 0.41 -16.69 2.65
CA GLY A 164 0.81 -17.45 1.47
C GLY A 164 2.14 -16.99 0.85
N TYR A 165 2.92 -16.19 1.58
CA TYR A 165 4.19 -15.63 1.12
C TYR A 165 5.33 -16.64 1.28
N LYS A 166 5.77 -17.22 0.15
CA LYS A 166 6.79 -18.29 0.12
C LYS A 166 8.15 -17.85 -0.39
N LYS A 167 8.21 -16.69 -1.05
CA LYS A 167 9.43 -16.19 -1.68
C LYS A 167 10.28 -15.43 -0.66
N ARG A 168 11.59 -15.59 -0.75
CA ARG A 168 12.56 -14.80 0.01
C ARG A 168 12.64 -13.38 -0.53
N ASP A 169 12.85 -12.43 0.37
CA ASP A 169 13.03 -11.02 0.05
C ASP A 169 14.44 -10.73 -0.48
N ALA A 170 14.75 -9.46 -0.76
CA ALA A 170 16.03 -9.02 -1.32
C ALA A 170 17.24 -9.20 -0.39
N PHE A 171 17.00 -9.57 0.87
CA PHE A 171 17.97 -9.86 1.91
C PHE A 171 17.97 -11.36 2.27
N GLU A 172 17.40 -12.21 1.40
CA GLU A 172 17.28 -13.65 1.57
C GLU A 172 16.47 -14.09 2.80
N ARG A 173 15.57 -13.23 3.31
CA ARG A 173 14.71 -13.54 4.46
C ARG A 173 13.33 -14.00 4.00
N GLU A 174 12.76 -14.93 4.77
CA GLU A 174 11.40 -15.41 4.55
C GLU A 174 10.38 -14.41 5.12
N ALA A 175 9.13 -14.51 4.66
CA ALA A 175 8.03 -13.78 5.28
C ALA A 175 7.88 -14.19 6.76
N PRO A 176 7.42 -13.30 7.64
CA PRO A 176 7.14 -13.65 9.02
C PRO A 176 6.18 -14.85 9.13
N PRO A 177 6.25 -15.64 10.21
CA PRO A 177 5.24 -16.66 10.45
C PRO A 177 3.87 -16.00 10.63
N SER A 178 2.82 -16.57 10.02
CA SER A 178 1.44 -16.21 10.32
C SER A 178 0.99 -16.92 11.60
N ASP A 179 0.20 -16.22 12.42
CA ASP A 179 -0.34 -16.78 13.67
C ASP A 179 -1.59 -17.61 13.36
N HIS A 180 -1.39 -18.85 12.91
CA HIS A 180 -2.42 -19.88 13.03
C HIS A 180 -2.06 -20.84 14.17
N PRO A 181 -2.81 -20.86 15.29
CA PRO A 181 -2.73 -21.99 16.20
C PRO A 181 -3.18 -23.23 15.43
N ARG A 182 -2.31 -24.23 15.35
CA ARG A 182 -2.63 -25.56 14.82
C ARG A 182 -3.85 -26.11 15.54
N HIS A 183 -5.05 -26.00 14.96
CA HIS A 183 -6.15 -26.87 15.32
C HIS A 183 -5.84 -28.26 14.75
N TYR A 184 -4.96 -28.99 15.45
CA TYR A 184 -4.82 -30.42 15.26
C TYR A 184 -6.09 -31.07 15.80
N GLN A 185 -7.08 -31.29 14.93
CA GLN A 185 -8.12 -32.26 15.22
C GLN A 185 -7.48 -33.64 15.13
N SER A 186 -7.10 -34.17 16.30
CA SER A 186 -6.87 -35.59 16.51
C SER A 186 -8.19 -36.33 16.25
N GLY A 187 -8.47 -36.63 14.99
CA GLY A 187 -9.54 -37.54 14.60
C GLY A 187 -9.03 -38.97 14.58
N SER A 188 -9.09 -39.63 15.73
CA SER A 188 -9.25 -41.09 15.76
C SER A 188 -10.68 -41.42 15.33
N ASP A 189 -10.86 -42.10 14.21
CA ASP A 189 -11.55 -43.40 14.15
C ASP A 189 -11.80 -43.89 12.71
N CYS A 190 -11.54 -45.19 12.56
CA CYS A 190 -12.01 -46.23 11.60
C CYS A 190 -12.55 -45.83 10.20
N GLY A 191 -12.32 -46.56 9.12
CA GLY A 191 -11.84 -47.92 8.95
C GLY A 191 -11.78 -48.28 7.45
N SER A 192 -11.23 -49.45 7.20
CA SER A 192 -10.93 -50.12 5.93
C SER A 192 -11.83 -49.84 4.72
N SER A 193 -11.21 -49.58 3.56
CA SER A 193 -11.43 -50.44 2.39
C SER A 193 -10.32 -50.23 1.36
N ALA A 194 -9.59 -51.30 1.08
CA ALA A 194 -8.61 -51.37 0.02
C ALA A 194 -9.31 -51.65 -1.31
N THR A 195 -9.13 -50.78 -2.31
CA THR A 195 -9.21 -51.20 -3.72
C THR A 195 -8.12 -50.56 -4.54
N LYS A 196 -7.40 -51.44 -5.23
CA LYS A 196 -6.22 -51.27 -6.05
C LYS A 196 -6.65 -50.92 -7.48
N ALA A 197 -6.17 -49.82 -8.06
CA ALA A 197 -6.25 -49.60 -9.51
C ALA A 197 -4.97 -48.92 -10.01
N LYS A 198 -4.49 -49.42 -11.16
CA LYS A 198 -3.17 -49.24 -11.75
C LYS A 198 -3.20 -48.21 -12.89
N GLY A 199 -2.13 -47.40 -13.00
CA GLY A 199 -1.56 -46.95 -14.28
C GLY A 199 -2.15 -45.67 -14.93
N PRO A 200 -1.37 -45.00 -15.80
CA PRO A 200 -0.88 -43.66 -15.49
C PRO A 200 -1.49 -42.55 -16.36
N PHE A 201 -1.74 -41.38 -15.74
CA PHE A 201 -2.04 -40.14 -16.44
C PHE A 201 -0.74 -39.44 -16.84
N SER A 202 -0.65 -39.12 -18.13
CA SER A 202 0.43 -38.34 -18.76
C SER A 202 0.36 -36.88 -18.30
N PHE A 203 1.38 -36.44 -17.55
CA PHE A 203 1.62 -35.05 -17.18
C PHE A 203 2.86 -34.60 -17.98
N LEU A 204 2.67 -33.87 -19.08
CA LEU A 204 3.77 -33.38 -19.90
C LEU A 204 3.48 -31.99 -20.49
N HIS A 205 3.80 -30.94 -19.72
CA HIS A 205 4.59 -29.77 -20.16
C HIS A 205 4.51 -28.63 -19.12
N PHE A 206 5.46 -28.59 -18.19
CA PHE A 206 6.00 -27.32 -17.71
C PHE A 206 7.41 -27.59 -17.14
N LEU A 207 8.38 -26.80 -17.59
CA LEU A 207 9.80 -26.74 -17.20
C LEU A 207 10.78 -27.70 -17.92
N LEU A 208 11.24 -27.24 -19.09
CA LEU A 208 12.56 -27.50 -19.67
C LEU A 208 13.34 -26.16 -19.46
N PHE A 209 14.40 -26.04 -18.67
CA PHE A 209 15.73 -26.62 -18.79
C PHE A 209 16.45 -26.52 -17.44
N PHE A 210 17.08 -27.61 -16.98
CA PHE A 210 18.49 -27.71 -16.54
C PHE A 210 18.71 -29.14 -16.01
N PHE A 211 19.25 -30.02 -16.85
CA PHE A 211 19.98 -31.22 -16.42
C PHE A 211 21.41 -30.79 -15.98
N LEU A 212 22.21 -31.48 -15.17
CA LEU A 212 22.08 -32.48 -14.08
C LEU A 212 23.54 -32.85 -13.72
N SER A 213 23.94 -32.83 -12.45
CA SER A 213 25.02 -33.66 -11.86
C SER A 213 25.13 -33.28 -10.36
N THR A 214 25.24 -34.14 -9.35
CA THR A 214 25.26 -35.60 -9.17
C THR A 214 24.90 -35.86 -7.70
N LEU A 215 24.39 -37.06 -7.41
CA LEU A 215 23.84 -37.59 -6.15
C LEU A 215 24.76 -37.43 -4.92
N GLN A 216 24.20 -37.24 -3.71
CA GLN A 216 24.06 -38.31 -2.70
C GLN A 216 23.74 -37.77 -1.29
N ALA A 217 22.80 -38.47 -0.63
CA ALA A 217 22.57 -38.54 0.83
C ALA A 217 22.11 -37.29 1.59
N SER A 218 20.79 -37.17 1.78
CA SER A 218 20.17 -36.72 3.06
C SER A 218 18.64 -36.93 3.01
N SER A 219 18.24 -38.19 2.87
CA SER A 219 16.85 -38.65 2.79
C SER A 219 16.05 -38.54 4.11
N LEU A 220 16.54 -37.85 5.13
CA LEU A 220 15.76 -37.45 6.31
C LEU A 220 15.40 -35.95 6.34
N SER A 221 16.08 -35.10 5.56
CA SER A 221 15.74 -33.68 5.40
C SER A 221 14.62 -33.47 4.37
N PHE A 222 14.45 -34.44 3.45
CA PHE A 222 13.58 -34.33 2.28
C PHE A 222 12.08 -34.44 2.61
N TYR A 223 11.71 -35.05 3.75
CA TYR A 223 10.31 -35.18 4.17
C TYR A 223 9.80 -33.98 4.99
N SER A 224 10.69 -33.12 5.49
CA SER A 224 10.29 -31.87 6.18
C SER A 224 9.88 -30.76 5.21
N SER A 225 10.19 -30.89 3.92
CA SER A 225 9.85 -29.89 2.90
C SER A 225 8.41 -29.98 2.37
N PHE A 226 7.60 -30.94 2.86
CA PHE A 226 6.29 -31.22 2.25
C PHE A 226 5.14 -30.29 2.67
N PHE A 227 5.33 -29.36 3.60
CA PHE A 227 4.43 -28.21 3.79
C PHE A 227 5.22 -27.00 4.29
N GLN A 228 5.92 -26.29 3.38
CA GLN A 228 6.25 -24.89 3.69
C GLN A 228 4.96 -24.09 3.57
N GLU A 229 4.18 -24.07 4.66
CA GLU A 229 3.09 -23.11 4.83
C GLU A 229 3.70 -21.72 4.62
N GLY A 230 3.18 -20.97 3.65
CA GLY A 230 3.74 -19.65 3.35
C GLY A 230 3.55 -18.73 4.55
N GLY A 231 4.52 -17.86 4.83
CA GLY A 231 4.41 -16.87 5.89
C GLY A 231 3.34 -15.81 5.58
N GLY A 232 3.23 -14.81 6.44
CA GLY A 232 2.24 -13.74 6.33
C GLY A 232 2.27 -12.78 7.51
N PHE A 233 1.09 -12.24 7.81
CA PHE A 233 0.90 -11.28 8.89
C PHE A 233 0.35 -12.01 10.15
N GLY A 234 1.18 -12.12 11.19
CA GLY A 234 0.81 -12.58 12.53
C GLY A 234 0.62 -11.42 13.49
N LYS A 235 1.37 -11.44 14.60
CA LYS A 235 1.29 -10.46 15.69
C LYS A 235 1.19 -8.99 15.22
N GLY A 236 0.15 -8.31 15.71
CA GLY A 236 -0.23 -6.95 15.33
C GLY A 236 -1.27 -6.87 14.21
N TYR A 237 -1.54 -7.97 13.51
CA TYR A 237 -2.51 -8.04 12.40
C TYR A 237 -3.60 -9.11 12.60
N GLU A 238 -3.76 -9.61 13.83
CA GLU A 238 -4.67 -10.70 14.19
C GLU A 238 -6.12 -10.38 13.79
N ASP A 239 -6.56 -9.16 14.05
CA ASP A 239 -7.94 -8.71 13.86
C ASP A 239 -8.31 -8.40 12.40
N PHE A 240 -7.35 -8.44 11.47
CA PHE A 240 -7.61 -8.20 10.05
C PHE A 240 -8.00 -9.49 9.32
N LYS A 241 -8.95 -9.35 8.39
CA LYS A 241 -9.43 -10.42 7.51
C LYS A 241 -8.32 -10.93 6.59
N ASP A 242 -8.39 -12.19 6.21
CA ASP A 242 -7.43 -12.84 5.28
C ASP A 242 -7.30 -12.11 3.94
N VAL A 243 -8.34 -11.39 3.52
CA VAL A 243 -8.35 -10.57 2.31
C VAL A 243 -8.78 -9.14 2.66
N CYS A 244 -7.93 -8.19 2.28
CA CYS A 244 -8.23 -6.76 2.32
C CYS A 244 -8.53 -6.25 0.91
N LYS A 245 -9.49 -5.34 0.79
CA LYS A 245 -9.95 -4.76 -0.48
C LYS A 245 -9.85 -3.25 -0.44
N THR A 246 -9.48 -2.64 -1.56
CA THR A 246 -9.53 -1.19 -1.70
C THR A 246 -10.98 -0.69 -1.76
N THR A 247 -11.20 0.54 -1.31
CA THR A 247 -12.44 1.31 -1.48
C THR A 247 -12.51 2.01 -2.84
N ILE A 248 -11.44 1.96 -3.62
CA ILE A 248 -11.37 2.51 -4.97
C ILE A 248 -12.19 1.64 -5.93
N ASP A 249 -13.04 2.28 -6.74
CA ASP A 249 -13.73 1.61 -7.84
C ASP A 249 -12.73 1.31 -8.97
N VAL A 250 -12.08 0.15 -8.84
CA VAL A 250 -11.07 -0.32 -9.79
C VAL A 250 -11.67 -0.58 -11.17
N ASP A 251 -12.91 -1.05 -11.26
CA ASP A 251 -13.53 -1.34 -12.57
C ASP A 251 -13.81 -0.04 -13.34
N GLY A 252 -14.38 0.97 -12.66
CA GLY A 252 -14.56 2.30 -13.22
C GLY A 252 -13.23 2.96 -13.60
N LEU A 253 -12.21 2.83 -12.76
CA LEU A 253 -10.86 3.34 -13.04
C LEU A 253 -10.27 2.71 -14.31
N VAL A 254 -10.34 1.38 -14.43
CA VAL A 254 -9.84 0.64 -15.60
C VAL A 254 -10.60 1.06 -16.86
N ALA A 255 -11.93 1.14 -16.80
CA ALA A 255 -12.74 1.57 -17.93
C ALA A 255 -12.36 2.99 -18.39
N MET A 256 -12.13 3.90 -17.43
CA MET A 256 -11.67 5.26 -17.73
C MET A 256 -10.28 5.29 -18.35
N LEU A 257 -9.32 4.51 -17.84
CA LEU A 257 -7.97 4.44 -18.39
C LEU A 257 -7.98 3.90 -19.84
N GLU A 258 -8.75 2.85 -20.09
CA GLU A 258 -8.95 2.31 -21.45
C GLU A 258 -9.56 3.37 -22.38
N ALA A 259 -10.60 4.08 -21.94
CA ALA A 259 -11.23 5.15 -22.71
C ALA A 259 -10.29 6.32 -23.01
N ARG A 260 -9.27 6.57 -22.16
CA ARG A 260 -8.23 7.59 -22.37
C ARG A 260 -7.02 7.10 -23.20
N GLY A 261 -7.12 5.89 -23.78
CA GLY A 261 -6.07 5.32 -24.61
C GLY A 261 -4.82 4.94 -23.81
N CYS A 262 -5.00 4.55 -22.55
CA CYS A 262 -3.92 4.04 -21.70
C CYS A 262 -3.81 2.51 -21.71
N GLY A 263 -4.64 1.82 -22.50
CA GLY A 263 -4.64 0.37 -22.65
C GLY A 263 -3.30 -0.20 -23.17
N PRO A 264 -3.01 -1.49 -22.93
CA PRO A 264 -3.83 -2.44 -22.16
C PRO A 264 -3.77 -2.22 -20.64
N VAL A 265 -4.92 -2.05 -19.98
CA VAL A 265 -5.09 -1.98 -18.53
C VAL A 265 -6.22 -2.92 -18.11
N SER A 266 -6.07 -3.64 -17.00
CA SER A 266 -7.17 -4.47 -16.48
C SER A 266 -7.16 -4.55 -14.97
N ALA A 267 -8.32 -4.88 -14.41
CA ALA A 267 -8.44 -5.12 -12.98
C ALA A 267 -7.86 -6.50 -12.63
N SER A 268 -7.30 -6.63 -11.42
CA SER A 268 -6.75 -7.87 -10.90
C SER A 268 -7.20 -8.12 -9.46
N THR A 269 -7.25 -9.37 -9.05
CA THR A 269 -7.55 -9.79 -7.67
C THR A 269 -6.42 -10.59 -7.04
N ASP A 270 -5.29 -10.70 -7.73
CA ASP A 270 -4.12 -11.45 -7.27
C ASP A 270 -2.82 -10.68 -7.56
N PRO A 271 -2.28 -9.96 -6.56
CA PRO A 271 -1.02 -9.25 -6.69
C PRO A 271 0.24 -10.15 -6.60
N GLY A 272 0.11 -11.48 -6.56
CA GLY A 272 1.22 -12.42 -6.80
C GLY A 272 1.99 -12.95 -5.59
N ARG A 273 1.37 -12.94 -4.39
CA ARG A 273 1.88 -13.52 -3.10
C ARG A 273 3.38 -13.30 -2.87
N TYR A 274 3.83 -12.07 -3.09
CA TYR A 274 5.19 -11.61 -2.82
C TYR A 274 5.15 -10.19 -2.24
N LEU A 275 6.23 -9.42 -2.32
CA LEU A 275 6.28 -8.08 -1.71
C LEU A 275 5.25 -7.09 -2.26
N CYS A 276 4.81 -7.24 -3.51
CA CYS A 276 3.69 -6.44 -4.03
C CYS A 276 2.40 -6.65 -3.21
N ASP A 277 1.94 -7.90 -3.09
CA ASP A 277 0.77 -8.29 -2.30
C ASP A 277 0.97 -7.98 -0.80
N PHE A 278 2.18 -8.20 -0.28
CA PHE A 278 2.52 -7.97 1.13
C PHE A 278 2.45 -6.48 1.48
N THR A 279 3.10 -5.61 0.72
CA THR A 279 3.03 -4.15 0.90
C THR A 279 1.60 -3.66 0.73
N TYR A 280 0.85 -4.18 -0.25
CA TYR A 280 -0.54 -3.78 -0.44
C TYR A 280 -1.44 -4.17 0.73
N TYR A 281 -1.32 -5.40 1.23
CA TYR A 281 -2.07 -5.88 2.38
C TYR A 281 -1.75 -5.07 3.63
N CYS A 282 -0.45 -4.85 3.91
CA CYS A 282 0.00 -4.03 5.03
C CYS A 282 -0.65 -2.64 4.97
N SER A 283 -0.57 -1.98 3.82
CA SER A 283 -1.10 -0.63 3.62
C SER A 283 -2.62 -0.55 3.76
N LEU A 284 -3.37 -1.51 3.20
CA LEU A 284 -4.82 -1.60 3.39
C LEU A 284 -5.22 -1.86 4.85
N ALA A 285 -4.47 -2.68 5.57
CA ALA A 285 -4.72 -2.95 6.99
C ALA A 285 -4.43 -1.71 7.84
N GLU A 286 -3.31 -1.03 7.60
CA GLU A 286 -2.91 0.16 8.37
C GLU A 286 -3.82 1.37 8.12
N SER A 287 -4.27 1.58 6.89
CA SER A 287 -5.28 2.61 6.58
C SER A 287 -6.58 2.40 7.39
N ARG A 288 -7.05 1.15 7.48
CA ARG A 288 -8.22 0.80 8.30
C ARG A 288 -7.94 0.98 9.79
N ARG A 289 -6.74 0.60 10.27
CA ARG A 289 -6.33 0.79 11.66
C ARG A 289 -6.40 2.26 12.06
N ALA A 290 -5.85 3.14 11.23
CA ALA A 290 -5.84 4.59 11.47
C ALA A 290 -7.25 5.17 11.64
N THR A 291 -8.21 4.64 10.88
CA THR A 291 -9.63 5.04 10.97
C THR A 291 -10.30 4.59 12.27
N VAL A 292 -9.91 3.44 12.83
CA VAL A 292 -10.43 2.95 14.12
C VAL A 292 -9.81 3.71 15.28
N SER A 293 -8.49 3.89 15.28
CA SER A 293 -7.76 4.59 16.35
C SER A 293 -8.26 6.02 16.57
N SER A 294 -8.59 6.74 15.49
CA SER A 294 -9.17 8.09 15.56
C SER A 294 -10.57 8.13 16.16
N SER A 295 -11.33 7.02 16.08
CA SER A 295 -12.69 6.92 16.65
C SER A 295 -12.71 6.59 18.15
N THR A 296 -11.68 5.90 18.67
CA THR A 296 -11.62 5.42 20.06
C THR A 296 -10.88 6.36 21.03
N GLY A 297 -10.23 7.41 20.54
CA GLY A 297 -9.38 8.31 21.33
C GLY A 297 -10.11 9.34 22.22
N ASN A 298 -11.43 9.48 22.11
CA ASN A 298 -12.17 10.60 22.72
C ASN A 298 -13.10 10.27 23.90
N GLU A 299 -13.07 9.06 24.46
CA GLU A 299 -14.00 8.66 25.55
C GLU A 299 -13.48 8.86 26.99
N LYS A 300 -12.29 9.43 27.21
CA LYS A 300 -11.68 9.47 28.57
C LYS A 300 -11.52 10.81 29.27
N ASP A 301 -11.98 11.93 28.70
CA ASP A 301 -12.06 13.19 29.46
C ASP A 301 -13.47 13.77 29.42
N GLY A 302 -14.13 13.77 30.59
CA GLY A 302 -15.46 14.35 30.82
C GLY A 302 -15.44 15.88 30.85
N GLY A 303 -15.04 16.50 29.74
CA GLY A 303 -15.12 17.94 29.51
C GLY A 303 -15.86 18.21 28.22
N SER A 304 -17.13 18.58 28.32
CA SER A 304 -17.92 19.12 27.21
C SER A 304 -17.27 20.39 26.67
N ILE A 305 -16.61 20.29 25.52
CA ILE A 305 -16.30 21.41 24.63
C ILE A 305 -16.89 21.04 23.28
N ASP A 306 -17.80 21.88 22.80
CA ASP A 306 -18.49 21.75 21.53
C ASP A 306 -17.48 21.79 20.37
N GLY A 307 -17.01 20.62 19.97
CA GLY A 307 -16.07 20.43 18.88
C GLY A 307 -15.95 18.93 18.61
N ALA A 308 -16.90 18.38 17.86
CA ALA A 308 -16.84 17.00 17.43
C ALA A 308 -15.47 16.73 16.77
N PRO A 309 -14.72 15.69 17.17
CA PRO A 309 -13.51 15.31 16.44
C PRO A 309 -13.92 15.02 14.98
N SER A 310 -13.38 15.78 14.04
CA SER A 310 -13.55 15.46 12.62
C SER A 310 -12.97 14.07 12.40
N LYS A 311 -13.83 13.11 12.07
CA LYS A 311 -13.43 11.76 11.72
C LYS A 311 -12.58 11.88 10.46
N GLN A 312 -11.26 11.80 10.61
CA GLN A 312 -10.32 11.81 9.49
C GLN A 312 -10.75 10.70 8.50
N PRO A 313 -10.97 11.03 7.22
CA PRO A 313 -11.37 10.03 6.23
C PRO A 313 -10.27 8.98 6.06
N GLU A 314 -10.67 7.72 5.84
CA GLU A 314 -9.76 6.61 5.59
C GLU A 314 -8.86 6.92 4.38
N THR A 315 -7.53 6.83 4.56
CA THR A 315 -6.57 6.96 3.46
C THR A 315 -6.90 5.94 2.36
N GLN A 316 -7.18 6.40 1.15
CA GLN A 316 -7.43 5.48 0.05
C GLN A 316 -6.12 4.79 -0.35
N VAL A 317 -6.16 3.48 -0.60
CA VAL A 317 -4.96 2.70 -0.97
C VAL A 317 -5.19 1.99 -2.29
N LEU A 318 -4.24 2.10 -3.22
CA LEU A 318 -4.25 1.39 -4.49
C LEU A 318 -2.91 0.68 -4.72
N PHE A 319 -2.93 -0.47 -5.39
CA PHE A 319 -1.73 -1.07 -5.95
C PHE A 319 -1.87 -1.18 -7.47
N ILE A 320 -0.83 -0.77 -8.18
CA ILE A 320 -0.76 -0.84 -9.64
C ILE A 320 0.48 -1.65 -10.04
N HIS A 321 0.26 -2.78 -10.71
CA HIS A 321 1.33 -3.49 -11.38
C HIS A 321 1.57 -2.90 -12.77
N VAL A 322 2.80 -2.49 -13.01
CA VAL A 322 3.29 -2.06 -14.33
C VAL A 322 4.10 -3.19 -14.97
N PRO A 323 4.20 -3.25 -16.30
CA PRO A 323 4.91 -4.33 -16.94
C PRO A 323 6.44 -4.13 -16.85
N GLN A 324 7.18 -5.17 -17.22
CA GLN A 324 8.64 -5.14 -17.28
C GLN A 324 9.14 -4.20 -18.39
N VAL A 325 10.42 -3.79 -18.32
CA VAL A 325 11.06 -2.98 -19.38
C VAL A 325 10.94 -3.68 -20.74
N GLY A 326 10.57 -2.94 -21.78
CA GLY A 326 10.42 -3.45 -23.14
C GLY A 326 9.07 -4.15 -23.43
N GLN A 327 8.14 -4.10 -22.49
CA GLN A 327 6.75 -4.54 -22.64
C GLN A 327 5.86 -3.32 -23.04
N PRO A 328 4.55 -3.46 -23.30
CA PRO A 328 3.79 -2.50 -24.11
C PRO A 328 3.63 -1.10 -23.49
N HIS A 329 3.96 -0.92 -22.22
CA HIS A 329 4.02 0.39 -21.57
C HIS A 329 5.46 0.78 -21.26
N SER A 330 5.85 1.94 -21.75
CA SER A 330 7.06 2.62 -21.31
C SER A 330 6.90 3.20 -19.90
N VAL A 331 7.99 3.68 -19.32
CA VAL A 331 7.95 4.44 -18.05
C VAL A 331 7.05 5.68 -18.19
N GLU A 332 7.05 6.33 -19.34
CA GLU A 332 6.21 7.51 -19.59
C GLU A 332 4.71 7.14 -19.67
N ASP A 333 4.39 5.99 -20.27
CA ASP A 333 3.01 5.49 -20.28
C ASP A 333 2.53 5.15 -18.87
N GLY A 334 3.41 4.52 -18.06
CA GLY A 334 3.16 4.27 -16.65
C GLY A 334 2.93 5.54 -15.84
N ARG A 335 3.76 6.57 -16.05
CA ARG A 335 3.59 7.90 -15.45
C ARG A 335 2.25 8.52 -15.82
N LYS A 336 1.91 8.50 -17.11
CA LYS A 336 0.60 8.97 -17.62
C LYS A 336 -0.54 8.23 -16.93
N ILE A 337 -0.49 6.89 -16.85
CA ILE A 337 -1.52 6.08 -16.19
C ILE A 337 -1.71 6.48 -14.73
N VAL A 338 -0.63 6.61 -13.97
CA VAL A 338 -0.69 6.97 -12.54
C VAL A 338 -1.29 8.36 -12.36
N VAL A 339 -0.87 9.36 -13.15
CA VAL A 339 -1.44 10.72 -13.10
C VAL A 339 -2.94 10.71 -13.44
N GLN A 340 -3.33 9.96 -14.47
CA GLN A 340 -4.74 9.83 -14.86
C GLN A 340 -5.57 9.13 -13.77
N ALA A 341 -5.00 8.13 -13.10
CA ALA A 341 -5.65 7.43 -11.99
C ALA A 341 -5.86 8.35 -10.78
N ILE A 342 -4.83 9.09 -10.36
CA ILE A 342 -4.93 10.02 -9.23
C ILE A 342 -5.97 11.10 -9.51
N GLY A 343 -5.92 11.72 -10.69
CA GLY A 343 -6.88 12.74 -11.10
C GLY A 343 -8.32 12.21 -11.13
N TRP A 344 -8.53 10.97 -11.56
CA TRP A 344 -9.85 10.34 -11.56
C TRP A 344 -10.37 10.05 -10.15
N ILE A 345 -9.51 9.52 -9.27
CA ILE A 345 -9.85 9.22 -7.87
C ILE A 345 -10.33 10.48 -7.14
N LEU A 346 -9.71 11.64 -7.37
CA LEU A 346 -10.10 12.89 -6.72
C LEU A 346 -11.25 13.60 -7.45
N TRP A 347 -11.16 13.76 -8.76
CA TRP A 347 -11.97 14.75 -9.50
C TRP A 347 -13.12 14.17 -10.32
N GLY A 348 -13.27 12.86 -10.42
CA GLY A 348 -14.37 12.34 -11.22
C GLY A 348 -14.55 10.85 -11.12
N ARG A 349 -15.35 10.41 -10.14
CA ARG A 349 -16.28 9.31 -10.36
C ARG A 349 -17.59 9.84 -10.90
#